data_AF-A0A1F5LD25-F1
#
_entry.id   AF-A0A1F5LD25-F1
#
_cell.length_a   1.000
_cell.length_b   1.000
_cell.length_c   1.000
_cell.angle_alpha   90.00
_cell.angle_beta   90.00
_cell.angle_gamma   90.00
#
_symmetry.space_group_name_H-M   'P 1'
#
loop_
_entity.id
_entity.type
_entity.pdbx_description
1 polymer ?
#
loop_
_entity_poly.entity_id
_entity_poly.type
_entity_poly.pdbx_seq_one_letter_code
_entity_poly.pdbx_strand_id
1 'polypeptide(L)'
;MSHRSLESQRPFVPESIPVSPGAYEGEDYFCKFTSRVHPGAHLADSGSWQSQLDLLSSQGDGHREAVRSGNNKSYAVGYINPTVGNLTSLGASAAIPGRLALTSYIIEYAVVHDDSVWTLLTLTKPD
;
A
#
# COMPACT_ATOMS: atom_id res chain seq x y z
N MET A 1 -23.26 -41.14 -16.62
CA MET A 1 -22.30 -40.30 -17.36
C MET A 1 -22.37 -38.91 -16.76
N SER A 2 -21.39 -38.55 -15.92
CA SER A 2 -21.33 -37.26 -15.23
C SER A 2 -20.64 -36.27 -16.15
N HIS A 3 -21.37 -35.27 -16.64
CA HIS A 3 -20.78 -34.09 -17.26
C HIS A 3 -20.04 -33.31 -16.18
N ARG A 4 -18.74 -33.57 -16.00
CA ARG A 4 -17.83 -32.59 -15.41
C ARG A 4 -17.79 -31.41 -16.37
N SER A 5 -18.61 -30.41 -16.09
CA SER A 5 -18.44 -29.08 -16.65
C SER A 5 -17.00 -28.66 -16.34
N LEU A 6 -16.21 -28.51 -17.40
CA LEU A 6 -14.99 -27.72 -17.37
C LEU A 6 -15.45 -26.29 -17.05
N GLU A 7 -15.67 -26.00 -15.77
CA GLU A 7 -15.63 -24.63 -15.28
C GLU A 7 -14.20 -24.15 -15.49
N SER A 8 -14.01 -23.64 -16.71
CA SER A 8 -12.98 -22.72 -17.14
C SER A 8 -12.34 -22.05 -15.94
N GLN A 9 -11.04 -22.30 -15.78
CA GLN A 9 -10.13 -21.53 -14.94
C GLN A 9 -10.33 -20.05 -15.26
N ARG A 10 -11.24 -19.39 -14.54
CA ARG A 10 -11.33 -17.94 -14.59
C ARG A 10 -9.98 -17.41 -14.07
N PRO A 11 -9.32 -16.48 -14.77
CA PRO A 11 -8.15 -15.82 -14.22
C PRO A 11 -8.51 -15.27 -12.85
N PHE A 12 -7.64 -15.53 -11.88
CA PHE A 12 -7.87 -15.35 -10.44
C PHE A 12 -8.30 -13.93 -10.02
N VAL A 13 -8.28 -12.93 -10.91
CA VAL A 13 -8.92 -11.61 -10.69
C VAL A 13 -9.32 -11.01 -12.04
N PRO A 14 -10.62 -10.92 -12.39
CA PRO A 14 -11.06 -10.57 -13.75
C PRO A 14 -10.63 -9.18 -14.27
N GLU A 15 -10.29 -8.23 -13.40
CA GLU A 15 -10.12 -6.82 -13.78
C GLU A 15 -8.77 -6.19 -13.39
N SER A 16 -7.90 -6.94 -12.70
CA SER A 16 -6.56 -6.43 -12.35
C SER A 16 -5.65 -6.38 -13.57
N ILE A 17 -4.72 -5.43 -13.57
CA ILE A 17 -3.80 -5.15 -14.69
C ILE A 17 -2.44 -5.82 -14.38
N PRO A 18 -1.82 -6.57 -15.31
CA PRO A 18 -0.47 -7.08 -15.09
C PRO A 18 0.53 -5.93 -14.87
N VAL A 19 1.42 -6.07 -13.89
CA VAL A 19 2.56 -5.16 -13.72
C VAL A 19 3.62 -5.50 -14.77
N SER A 20 4.29 -4.48 -15.31
CA SER A 20 5.38 -4.68 -16.27
C SER A 20 6.47 -5.57 -15.67
N PRO A 21 6.91 -6.64 -16.35
CA PRO A 21 7.97 -7.50 -15.86
C PRO A 21 9.27 -6.75 -15.57
N GLY A 22 9.61 -5.70 -16.34
CA GLY A 22 10.78 -4.87 -16.07
C GLY A 22 10.79 -4.15 -14.71
N ALA A 23 9.68 -4.16 -13.96
CA ALA A 23 9.63 -3.66 -12.59
C ALA A 23 10.09 -4.67 -11.52
N TYR A 24 10.21 -5.95 -11.87
CA TYR A 24 10.57 -7.03 -10.93
C TYR A 24 11.46 -8.15 -11.52
N GLU A 25 11.66 -8.17 -12.85
CA GLU A 25 12.60 -9.06 -13.53
C GLU A 25 14.04 -8.68 -13.15
N GLY A 26 14.79 -9.66 -12.63
CA GLY A 26 16.11 -9.45 -12.06
C GLY A 26 16.23 -9.96 -10.62
N GLU A 27 15.09 -10.18 -9.97
CA GLU A 27 15.03 -10.70 -8.60
C GLU A 27 14.47 -12.12 -8.57
N ASP A 28 15.27 -13.07 -8.07
CA ASP A 28 14.92 -14.50 -8.04
C ASP A 28 13.70 -14.82 -7.17
N TYR A 29 13.30 -13.91 -6.27
CA TYR A 29 12.17 -14.11 -5.36
C TYR A 29 10.81 -13.69 -5.94
N PHE A 30 10.76 -12.87 -7.00
CA PHE A 30 9.51 -12.43 -7.63
C PHE A 30 9.02 -13.34 -8.78
N CYS A 31 9.84 -14.28 -9.24
CA CYS A 31 9.59 -15.05 -10.47
C CYS A 31 8.47 -16.09 -10.39
N LYS A 32 7.87 -16.33 -9.22
CA LYS A 32 6.85 -17.37 -9.02
C LYS A 32 5.42 -16.90 -9.24
N PHE A 33 5.16 -15.59 -9.23
CA PHE A 33 3.82 -15.04 -9.40
C PHE A 33 3.85 -13.85 -10.35
N THR A 34 2.85 -13.76 -11.24
CA THR A 34 2.67 -12.58 -12.07
C THR A 34 2.08 -11.47 -11.22
N SER A 35 2.88 -10.46 -10.88
CA SER A 35 2.41 -9.27 -10.17
C SER A 35 1.29 -8.55 -10.94
N ARG A 36 0.25 -8.12 -10.22
CA ARG A 36 -0.89 -7.40 -10.79
C ARG A 36 -1.25 -6.22 -9.90
N VAL A 37 -1.83 -5.18 -10.51
CA VAL A 37 -2.29 -3.97 -9.85
C VAL A 37 -3.80 -3.80 -10.05
N HIS A 38 -4.49 -3.30 -9.04
CA HIS A 38 -5.91 -2.97 -9.14
C HIS A 38 -6.15 -1.86 -10.18
N PRO A 39 -7.18 -1.93 -11.06
CA PRO A 39 -7.41 -0.93 -12.12
C PRO A 39 -7.69 0.48 -11.56
N GLY A 40 -8.33 0.54 -10.39
CA GLY A 40 -8.56 1.76 -9.62
C GLY A 40 -7.39 2.21 -8.74
N ALA A 41 -6.12 1.97 -9.11
CA ALA A 41 -4.96 2.28 -8.27
C ALA A 41 -4.95 3.73 -7.72
N HIS A 42 -5.41 4.71 -8.51
CA HIS A 42 -5.56 6.10 -8.10
C HIS A 42 -6.51 6.30 -6.89
N LEU A 43 -7.47 5.39 -6.67
CA LEU A 43 -8.33 5.41 -5.49
C LEU A 43 -7.54 4.99 -4.23
N ALA A 44 -6.60 4.05 -4.37
CA ALA A 44 -5.70 3.70 -3.28
C ALA A 44 -4.77 4.87 -2.95
N ASP A 45 -4.21 5.54 -3.96
CA ASP A 45 -3.43 6.77 -3.76
C ASP A 45 -4.23 7.84 -3.02
N SER A 46 -5.50 8.03 -3.41
CA SER A 46 -6.39 9.00 -2.76
C SER A 46 -6.66 8.64 -1.29
N GLY A 47 -6.87 7.36 -1.00
CA GLY A 47 -7.07 6.86 0.37
C GLY A 47 -5.84 7.03 1.25
N SER A 48 -4.66 6.64 0.75
CA SER A 48 -3.38 6.86 1.43
C SER A 48 -3.13 8.35 1.67
N TRP A 49 -3.30 9.18 0.65
CA TRP A 49 -3.11 10.63 0.77
C TRP A 49 -4.03 11.25 1.83
N GLN A 50 -5.32 10.88 1.83
CA GLN A 50 -6.27 11.40 2.81
C GLN A 50 -5.88 10.99 4.24
N SER A 51 -5.41 9.76 4.44
CA SER A 51 -4.95 9.29 5.75
C SER A 51 -3.79 10.12 6.29
N GLN A 52 -2.82 10.46 5.42
CA GLN A 52 -1.72 11.34 5.80
C GLN A 52 -2.20 12.76 6.16
N LEU A 53 -3.13 13.33 5.38
CA LEU A 53 -3.69 14.66 5.67
C LEU A 53 -4.43 14.68 7.01
N ASP A 54 -5.23 13.66 7.28
CA ASP A 54 -6.02 13.56 8.51
C ASP A 54 -5.10 13.38 9.72
N LEU A 55 -4.05 12.57 9.60
CA LEU A 55 -3.03 12.44 10.63
C LEU A 55 -2.35 13.78 10.93
N LEU A 56 -1.86 14.48 9.90
CA LEU A 56 -1.19 15.78 10.04
C LEU A 56 -2.12 16.86 10.64
N SER A 57 -3.42 16.78 10.35
CA SER A 57 -4.43 17.68 10.90
C SER A 57 -4.76 17.35 12.35
N SER A 58 -4.70 16.08 12.74
CA SER A 58 -5.03 15.61 14.10
C SER A 58 -3.97 15.92 15.15
N GLN A 59 -2.69 16.07 14.76
CA GLN A 59 -1.61 16.17 15.73
C GLN A 59 -1.32 17.59 16.29
N GLY A 60 -2.07 18.62 15.88
CA GLY A 60 -1.84 20.01 16.33
C GLY A 60 -0.48 20.58 15.91
N ASP A 61 -0.26 21.88 16.14
CA ASP A 61 0.92 22.59 15.62
C ASP A 61 2.26 22.08 16.16
N GLY A 62 2.29 21.48 17.36
CA GLY A 62 3.52 20.99 18.00
C GLY A 62 4.09 19.68 17.45
N HIS A 63 3.28 18.82 16.84
CA HIS A 63 3.74 17.54 16.26
C HIS A 63 4.10 17.65 14.77
N ARG A 64 3.68 18.75 14.12
CA ARG A 64 4.08 19.10 12.75
C ARG A 64 5.61 19.22 12.61
N GLU A 65 6.33 19.51 13.70
CA GLU A 65 7.80 19.52 13.72
C GLU A 65 8.42 18.13 13.98
N ALA A 66 7.74 17.24 14.71
CA ALA A 66 8.26 15.91 15.03
C ALA A 66 8.12 14.89 13.89
N VAL A 67 7.07 14.99 13.06
CA VAL A 67 6.98 14.21 11.80
C VAL A 67 7.88 14.81 10.70
N ARG A 68 8.41 16.03 10.92
CA ARG A 68 9.46 16.67 10.12
C ARG A 68 10.88 16.35 10.63
N SER A 69 11.05 15.35 11.49
CA SER A 69 12.31 15.11 12.21
C SER A 69 13.53 15.12 11.26
N GLY A 70 14.38 16.13 11.47
CA GLY A 70 15.78 16.16 11.08
C GLY A 70 16.08 16.34 9.59
N ASN A 71 16.10 17.59 9.11
CA ASN A 71 16.77 18.04 7.86
C ASN A 71 16.43 17.33 6.53
N ASN A 72 15.64 16.26 6.53
CA ASN A 72 15.19 15.56 5.35
C ASN A 72 13.73 15.92 5.12
N LYS A 73 13.48 16.74 4.10
CA LYS A 73 12.13 17.00 3.55
C LYS A 73 11.60 15.74 2.84
N SER A 74 11.60 14.59 3.51
CA SER A 74 10.94 13.41 3.01
C SER A 74 9.51 13.47 3.50
N TYR A 75 8.58 13.87 2.64
CA TYR A 75 7.18 13.51 2.82
C TYR A 75 7.18 11.99 3.02
N ALA A 76 6.49 11.48 4.04
CA ALA A 76 6.35 10.04 4.21
C ALA A 76 5.73 9.50 2.92
N VAL A 77 6.55 8.85 2.09
CA VAL A 77 6.14 8.32 0.79
C VAL A 77 5.44 6.99 0.99
N GLY A 78 4.61 6.87 2.05
CA GLY A 78 4.20 5.63 2.72
C GLY A 78 4.03 4.45 1.76
N TYR A 79 2.83 4.27 1.21
CA TYR A 79 2.60 3.25 0.18
C TYR A 79 2.29 3.78 -1.20
N ILE A 80 2.42 5.09 -1.43
CA ILE A 80 2.27 5.70 -2.74
C ILE A 80 3.58 5.51 -3.52
N ASN A 81 3.60 4.59 -4.49
CA ASN A 81 4.73 4.40 -5.38
C ASN A 81 4.36 4.84 -6.82
N PRO A 82 4.95 5.93 -7.34
CA PRO A 82 4.59 6.45 -8.66
C PRO A 82 5.07 5.57 -9.83
N THR A 83 5.95 4.60 -9.57
CA THR A 83 6.53 3.73 -10.60
C THR A 83 5.69 2.49 -10.84
N VAL A 84 5.22 1.84 -9.77
CA VAL A 84 4.49 0.55 -9.84
C VAL A 84 3.06 0.61 -9.29
N GLY A 85 2.66 1.74 -8.70
CA GLY A 85 1.35 1.94 -8.09
C GLY A 85 1.36 1.73 -6.58
N ASN A 86 0.26 2.15 -5.93
CA ASN A 86 0.10 2.04 -4.48
C ASN A 86 0.27 0.61 -3.96
N LEU A 87 0.95 0.39 -2.81
CA LEU A 87 1.10 -0.97 -2.25
C LEU A 87 -0.25 -1.67 -2.06
N THR A 88 -1.28 -0.98 -1.57
CA THR A 88 -2.61 -1.56 -1.39
C THR A 88 -3.17 -2.05 -2.73
N SER A 89 -2.96 -1.29 -3.81
CA SER A 89 -3.41 -1.68 -5.15
C SER A 89 -2.63 -2.87 -5.73
N LEU A 90 -1.38 -3.09 -5.29
CA LEU A 90 -0.55 -4.24 -5.67
C LEU A 90 -0.88 -5.47 -4.83
N GLY A 91 -0.95 -5.33 -3.51
CA GLY A 91 -1.20 -6.42 -2.56
C GLY A 91 -2.67 -6.87 -2.53
N ALA A 92 -3.60 -5.98 -2.84
CA ALA A 92 -5.03 -6.27 -2.94
C ALA A 92 -5.56 -5.95 -4.34
N SER A 93 -4.88 -6.48 -5.37
CA SER A 93 -5.26 -6.30 -6.78
C SER A 93 -6.67 -6.80 -7.12
N ALA A 94 -7.24 -7.67 -6.27
CA ALA A 94 -8.60 -8.18 -6.33
C ALA A 94 -9.62 -7.47 -5.43
N ALA A 95 -9.24 -6.35 -4.81
CA ALA A 95 -10.12 -5.63 -3.90
C ALA A 95 -11.44 -5.25 -4.58
N ILE A 96 -12.51 -5.16 -3.78
CA ILE A 96 -13.77 -4.61 -4.25
C ILE A 96 -13.54 -3.13 -4.60
N PRO A 97 -13.84 -2.68 -5.84
CA PRO A 97 -13.48 -1.32 -6.27
C PRO A 97 -13.96 -0.22 -5.33
N GLY A 98 -15.20 -0.32 -4.83
CA GLY A 98 -15.79 0.65 -3.90
C GLY A 98 -15.20 0.64 -2.48
N ARG A 99 -14.27 -0.28 -2.17
CA ARG A 99 -13.61 -0.38 -0.85
C ARG A 99 -12.13 -0.05 -0.89
N LEU A 100 -11.53 0.05 -2.08
CA LEU A 100 -10.08 0.19 -2.21
C LEU A 100 -9.53 1.44 -1.51
N ALA A 101 -10.19 2.59 -1.65
CA ALA A 101 -9.76 3.83 -0.99
C ALA A 101 -9.78 3.71 0.54
N LEU A 102 -10.86 3.17 1.11
CA LEU A 102 -10.98 2.95 2.56
C LEU A 102 -9.93 1.95 3.06
N THR A 103 -9.72 0.85 2.32
CA THR A 103 -8.68 -0.12 2.66
C THR A 103 -7.30 0.54 2.67
N SER A 104 -6.98 1.35 1.65
CA SER A 104 -5.68 2.04 1.57
C SER A 104 -5.52 3.07 2.69
N TYR A 105 -6.57 3.80 3.03
CA TYR A 105 -6.58 4.74 4.16
C TYR A 105 -6.18 4.04 5.47
N ILE A 106 -6.79 2.89 5.76
CA ILE A 106 -6.54 2.12 6.99
C ILE A 106 -5.13 1.55 7.00
N ILE A 107 -4.67 1.01 5.87
CA ILE A 107 -3.31 0.46 5.75
C ILE A 107 -2.27 1.55 5.96
N GLU A 108 -2.45 2.73 5.35
CA GLU A 108 -1.55 3.88 5.52
C GLU A 108 -1.47 4.30 6.99
N TYR A 109 -2.62 4.38 7.67
CA TYR A 109 -2.67 4.70 9.09
C TYR A 109 -1.90 3.68 9.94
N ALA A 110 -2.05 2.38 9.62
CA ALA A 110 -1.36 1.31 10.33
C ALA A 110 0.16 1.39 10.18
N VAL A 111 0.68 1.76 9.00
CA VAL A 111 2.13 1.94 8.77
C VAL A 111 2.70 3.05 9.61
N VAL A 112 2.08 4.23 9.58
CA VAL A 112 2.60 5.36 10.34
C VAL A 112 2.59 5.06 11.84
N HIS A 113 1.59 4.28 12.29
CA HIS A 113 1.55 3.82 13.67
C HIS A 113 2.60 2.73 13.99
N ASP A 114 2.96 1.86 13.03
CA ASP A 114 4.05 0.89 13.19
C ASP A 114 5.40 1.60 13.42
N ASP A 115 5.70 2.63 12.61
CA ASP A 115 6.89 3.48 12.78
C ASP A 115 6.91 4.19 14.13
N SER A 116 5.73 4.62 14.60
CA SER A 116 5.55 5.26 15.90
C SER A 116 5.88 4.29 17.05
N VAL A 117 5.42 3.04 16.95
CA VAL A 117 5.71 1.98 17.94
C VAL A 117 7.18 1.63 17.93
N TRP A 118 7.80 1.47 16.75
CA TRP A 118 9.22 1.18 16.63
C TRP A 118 10.11 2.30 17.21
N THR A 119 9.75 3.55 16.95
CA THR A 119 10.45 4.72 17.50
C THR A 119 10.34 4.77 19.02
N LEU A 120 9.17 4.47 19.58
CA LEU A 120 8.97 4.42 21.03
C LEU A 120 9.81 3.31 21.68
N LEU A 121 9.89 2.13 21.06
CA LEU A 121 10.63 0.98 21.57
C LEU A 121 12.16 1.14 21.49
N THR A 122 12.65 1.92 20.54
CA THR A 122 14.09 2.17 20.37
C THR A 122 14.61 3.31 21.24
N LEU A 123 13.78 4.33 21.53
CA LEU A 123 14.13 5.45 22.42
C LEU A 123 13.91 5.15 23.92
N THR A 124 13.26 4.05 24.28
CA THR A 124 12.98 3.68 25.67
C THR A 124 13.84 2.53 26.21
N LYS A 125 14.83 2.04 25.45
CA LYS A 125 15.83 1.13 26.02
C LYS A 125 16.70 1.91 27.02
N PRO A 126 16.70 1.55 28.31
CA PRO A 126 17.68 2.09 29.24
C PRO A 126 19.06 1.53 28.86
N ASP A 127 20.08 2.38 28.98
CA ASP A 127 21.50 2.00 28.87
C ASP A 127 21.87 0.87 29.85
#